data_AF-A0A9Q0J618-F1
#
_entry.id   AF-A0A9Q0J618-F1
#
_cell.length_a   1.000
_cell.length_b   1.000
_cell.length_c   1.000
_cell.angle_alpha   90.00
_cell.angle_beta   90.00
_cell.angle_gamma   90.00
#
_symmetry.space_group_name_H-M   'P 1'
#
loop_
_entity.id
_entity.type
_entity.pdbx_description
1 polymer ?
#
loop_
_entity_poly.entity_id
_entity_poly.type
_entity_poly.pdbx_seq_one_letter_code
_entity_poly.pdbx_strand_id
1 'polypeptide(L)'
;SFDEVRLRDWSVKHAVRNGVRHLNLSHHYDVVQFPVPASALSGCRTLKTLELAHLDVSGLMSSSACFPAVTTLRLEDCNFDKFFNITDLSCPNLNSLHLLDFAVCGRRGGSRGGVVEISATKLVCLKMEGVGCDRIKLSAVNLQVFLFSNAGETGITRRMSDDFRMDLPCLQSVEVLLYGSCHGEEDKLMKLLYGIRNAASLKVNVPPLEVLYKAGLLKHKTSPYSNLKSLKLLVEKRNGGRRNKGRLNVPDGIRIYLLSGAPNPETVDIIIEEDEDRTELLLGGNGPRDNIGSASNQSSFGHHLMASVI
;
A
#
# COMPACT_ATOMS: atom_id res chain seq x y z
N SER A 1 -27.98 -4.24 -4.12
CA SER A 1 -29.29 -4.63 -4.69
C SER A 1 -29.16 -4.78 -6.21
N PHE A 2 -30.12 -5.39 -6.91
CA PHE A 2 -30.09 -5.54 -8.38
C PHE A 2 -29.96 -4.18 -9.12
N ASP A 3 -30.47 -3.10 -8.52
CA ASP A 3 -30.41 -1.75 -9.08
C ASP A 3 -28.99 -1.15 -9.08
N GLU A 4 -28.15 -1.49 -8.10
CA GLU A 4 -26.76 -1.00 -8.03
C GLU A 4 -25.89 -1.55 -9.16
N VAL A 5 -26.06 -2.84 -9.51
CA VAL A 5 -25.34 -3.47 -10.62
C VAL A 5 -25.70 -2.81 -11.94
N ARG A 6 -26.99 -2.50 -12.15
CA ARG A 6 -27.46 -1.81 -13.36
C ARG A 6 -26.96 -0.37 -13.41
N LEU A 7 -26.95 0.34 -12.28
CA LEU A 7 -26.43 1.70 -12.23
C LEU A 7 -24.93 1.74 -12.56
N ARG A 8 -24.13 0.78 -12.09
CA ARG A 8 -22.69 0.70 -12.41
C ARG A 8 -22.46 0.37 -13.89
N ASP A 9 -23.16 -0.62 -14.42
CA ASP A 9 -23.09 -0.94 -15.85
C ASP A 9 -23.49 0.29 -16.69
N TRP A 10 -24.50 1.05 -16.25
CA TRP A 10 -24.88 2.30 -16.89
C TRP A 10 -23.80 3.37 -16.76
N SER A 11 -23.21 3.60 -15.58
CA SER A 11 -22.14 4.57 -15.36
C SER A 11 -20.92 4.26 -16.21
N VAL A 12 -20.54 2.98 -16.31
CA VAL A 12 -19.44 2.55 -17.18
C VAL A 12 -19.78 2.77 -18.65
N LYS A 13 -20.97 2.35 -19.11
CA LYS A 13 -21.41 2.59 -20.49
C LYS A 13 -21.50 4.09 -20.83
N HIS A 14 -21.95 4.89 -19.87
CA HIS A 14 -21.99 6.35 -19.99
C HIS A 14 -20.58 6.91 -20.11
N ALA A 15 -19.64 6.45 -19.27
CA ALA A 15 -18.26 6.87 -19.30
C ALA A 15 -17.57 6.54 -20.64
N VAL A 16 -17.80 5.34 -21.16
CA VAL A 16 -17.34 4.93 -22.49
C VAL A 16 -17.91 5.84 -23.57
N ARG A 17 -19.23 6.07 -23.58
CA ARG A 17 -19.92 6.84 -24.63
C ARG A 17 -19.53 8.31 -24.65
N ASN A 18 -19.24 8.89 -23.49
CA ASN A 18 -18.95 10.31 -23.36
C ASN A 18 -17.44 10.62 -23.28
N GLY A 19 -16.58 9.62 -23.45
CA GLY A 19 -15.13 9.85 -23.48
C GLY A 19 -14.59 10.36 -22.15
N VAL A 20 -15.12 9.84 -21.04
CA VAL A 20 -14.72 10.22 -19.68
C VAL A 20 -13.23 9.95 -19.46
N ARG A 21 -12.57 10.84 -18.71
CA ARG A 21 -11.13 10.75 -18.38
C ARG A 21 -10.88 10.24 -16.97
N HIS A 22 -11.82 10.46 -16.06
CA HIS A 22 -11.74 10.04 -14.67
C HIS A 22 -12.98 9.24 -14.30
N LEU A 23 -12.79 7.97 -13.93
CA LEU A 23 -13.88 7.11 -13.49
C LEU A 23 -13.57 6.59 -12.10
N ASN A 24 -14.44 6.93 -11.16
CA ASN A 24 -14.41 6.41 -9.80
C ASN A 24 -15.64 5.51 -9.60
N LEU A 25 -15.39 4.24 -9.29
CA LEU A 25 -16.41 3.23 -8.99
C LEU A 25 -16.38 2.77 -7.53
N SER A 26 -15.81 3.58 -6.64
CA SER A 26 -15.72 3.32 -5.20
C SER A 26 -17.10 3.24 -4.55
N HIS A 27 -17.23 2.36 -3.57
CA HIS A 27 -18.47 2.18 -2.82
C HIS A 27 -18.26 2.36 -1.32
N HIS A 28 -19.22 2.92 -0.60
CA HIS A 28 -19.08 3.26 0.82
C HIS A 28 -19.61 2.20 1.80
N TYR A 29 -19.99 1.01 1.35
CA TYR A 29 -20.69 0.05 2.21
C TYR A 29 -20.25 -1.41 2.00
N ASP A 30 -20.31 -2.18 3.09
CA ASP A 30 -20.13 -3.64 3.29
C ASP A 30 -21.04 -4.55 2.44
N VAL A 31 -21.54 -4.06 1.32
CA VAL A 31 -22.38 -4.83 0.41
C VAL A 31 -21.47 -5.65 -0.48
N VAL A 32 -21.67 -6.98 -0.41
CA VAL A 32 -21.19 -8.03 -1.33
C VAL A 32 -20.39 -7.46 -2.51
N GLN A 33 -19.08 -7.69 -2.52
CA GLN A 33 -18.20 -7.27 -3.60
C GLN A 33 -18.78 -7.71 -4.96
N PHE A 34 -19.13 -6.75 -5.80
CA PHE A 34 -19.73 -7.02 -7.11
C PHE A 34 -18.64 -7.09 -8.17
N PRO A 35 -18.72 -8.07 -9.10
CA PRO A 35 -17.79 -8.18 -10.20
C PRO A 35 -17.95 -6.99 -11.15
N VAL A 36 -16.84 -6.34 -11.48
CA VAL A 36 -16.81 -5.36 -12.58
C VAL A 36 -16.62 -6.11 -13.90
N PRO A 37 -17.55 -6.02 -14.87
CA PRO A 37 -17.38 -6.67 -16.16
C PRO A 37 -16.24 -6.00 -16.93
N ALA A 38 -15.14 -6.73 -17.17
CA ALA A 38 -13.99 -6.30 -17.97
C ALA A 38 -14.39 -5.70 -19.33
N SER A 39 -15.39 -6.30 -19.97
CA SER A 39 -15.92 -5.89 -21.27
C SER A 39 -16.57 -4.52 -21.27
N ALA A 40 -17.06 -4.04 -20.11
CA ALA A 40 -17.68 -2.72 -20.03
C ALA A 40 -16.64 -1.60 -20.10
N LEU A 41 -15.40 -1.86 -19.66
CA LEU A 41 -14.35 -0.86 -19.62
C LEU A 41 -13.38 -0.92 -20.83
N SER A 42 -13.36 -2.01 -21.59
CA SER A 42 -12.47 -2.16 -22.76
C SER A 42 -12.72 -1.13 -23.88
N GLY A 43 -13.87 -0.46 -23.87
CA GLY A 43 -14.20 0.64 -24.79
C GLY A 43 -13.65 2.01 -24.38
N CYS A 44 -13.15 2.16 -23.15
CA CYS A 44 -12.70 3.44 -22.59
C CYS A 44 -11.33 3.87 -23.14
N ARG A 45 -11.29 4.43 -24.35
CA ARG A 45 -10.03 4.90 -24.99
C ARG A 45 -9.50 6.23 -24.45
N THR A 46 -10.28 6.96 -23.67
CA THR A 46 -9.94 8.29 -23.13
C THR A 46 -9.63 8.27 -21.64
N LEU A 47 -9.93 7.16 -20.96
CA LEU A 47 -9.86 7.04 -19.51
C LEU A 47 -8.41 7.06 -19.05
N LYS A 48 -8.04 8.08 -18.26
CA LYS A 48 -6.69 8.27 -17.72
C LYS A 48 -6.58 7.80 -16.27
N THR A 49 -7.63 8.01 -15.49
CA THR A 49 -7.67 7.64 -14.07
C THR A 49 -8.83 6.69 -13.83
N LEU A 50 -8.53 5.55 -13.21
CA LEU A 50 -9.51 4.58 -12.77
C LEU A 50 -9.32 4.34 -11.27
N GLU A 51 -10.38 4.56 -10.50
CA GLU A 51 -10.42 4.32 -9.07
C GLU A 51 -11.49 3.28 -8.75
N LEU A 52 -11.08 2.21 -8.07
CA LEU A 52 -11.90 1.08 -7.70
C LEU A 52 -11.74 0.87 -6.19
N ALA A 53 -12.84 0.96 -5.44
CA ALA A 53 -12.82 0.66 -4.00
C ALA A 53 -13.95 -0.28 -3.59
N HIS A 54 -13.64 -1.26 -2.72
CA HIS A 54 -14.59 -2.24 -2.19
C HIS A 54 -15.26 -3.11 -3.28
N LEU A 55 -14.49 -3.50 -4.31
CA LEU A 55 -14.98 -4.25 -5.47
C LEU A 55 -14.35 -5.64 -5.59
N ASP A 56 -15.12 -6.58 -6.17
CA ASP A 56 -14.55 -7.84 -6.66
C ASP A 56 -14.01 -7.57 -8.05
N VAL A 57 -12.69 -7.51 -8.12
CA VAL A 57 -11.94 -7.19 -9.35
C VAL A 57 -11.32 -8.44 -9.97
N SER A 58 -11.65 -9.64 -9.45
CA SER A 58 -11.22 -10.91 -10.05
C SER A 58 -11.64 -11.02 -11.52
N GLY A 59 -12.82 -10.51 -11.88
CA GLY A 59 -13.32 -10.45 -13.25
C GLY A 59 -12.54 -9.50 -14.17
N LEU A 60 -11.90 -8.46 -13.63
CA LEU A 60 -11.08 -7.52 -14.41
C LEU A 60 -9.75 -8.13 -14.86
N MET A 61 -9.30 -9.20 -14.20
CA MET A 61 -8.05 -9.91 -14.51
C MET A 61 -8.19 -10.95 -15.62
N SER A 62 -9.38 -11.05 -16.24
CA SER A 62 -9.54 -11.87 -17.43
C SER A 62 -8.91 -11.16 -18.63
N SER A 63 -8.22 -11.92 -19.49
CA SER A 63 -7.38 -11.47 -20.62
C SER A 63 -8.06 -10.60 -21.70
N SER A 64 -9.32 -10.22 -21.48
CA SER A 64 -10.12 -9.35 -22.34
C SER A 64 -10.20 -7.90 -21.86
N ALA A 65 -9.83 -7.59 -20.62
CA ALA A 65 -9.76 -6.22 -20.13
C ALA A 65 -8.53 -5.52 -20.70
N CYS A 66 -8.68 -4.34 -21.29
CA CYS A 66 -7.55 -3.54 -21.76
C CYS A 66 -7.86 -2.06 -21.56
N PHE A 67 -6.92 -1.36 -20.92
CA PHE A 67 -7.05 0.05 -20.56
C PHE A 67 -5.89 0.85 -21.15
N PRO A 68 -5.87 1.05 -22.48
CA PRO A 68 -4.69 1.57 -23.17
C PRO A 68 -4.37 3.01 -22.77
N ALA A 69 -5.35 3.80 -22.33
CA ALA A 69 -5.15 5.19 -21.94
C ALA A 69 -4.94 5.40 -20.44
N VAL A 70 -5.15 4.37 -19.61
CA VAL A 70 -5.05 4.52 -18.15
C VAL A 70 -3.59 4.73 -17.75
N THR A 71 -3.35 5.88 -17.12
CA THR A 71 -2.05 6.25 -16.56
C THR A 71 -2.05 6.10 -15.04
N THR A 72 -3.22 6.23 -14.40
CA THR A 72 -3.37 6.14 -12.95
C THR A 72 -4.42 5.12 -12.58
N LEU A 73 -4.04 4.14 -11.76
CA LEU A 73 -4.93 3.13 -11.21
C LEU A 73 -4.87 3.16 -9.68
N ARG A 74 -6.02 3.30 -9.04
CA ARG A 74 -6.19 3.19 -7.59
C ARG A 74 -7.11 2.01 -7.29
N LEU A 75 -6.60 1.06 -6.50
CA LEU A 75 -7.33 -0.09 -6.00
C LEU A 75 -7.35 -0.01 -4.47
N GLU A 76 -8.54 0.01 -3.88
CA GLU A 76 -8.73 0.17 -2.44
C GLU A 76 -9.69 -0.90 -1.91
N ASP A 77 -9.33 -1.61 -0.84
CA ASP A 77 -10.11 -2.74 -0.30
C ASP A 77 -10.65 -3.69 -1.39
N CYS A 78 -9.81 -3.93 -2.39
CA CYS A 78 -10.10 -4.84 -3.49
C CYS A 78 -9.56 -6.21 -3.10
N ASN A 79 -10.41 -7.23 -3.24
CA ASN A 79 -10.03 -8.60 -2.89
C ASN A 79 -9.60 -9.36 -4.14
N PHE A 80 -8.45 -10.01 -4.05
CA PHE A 80 -7.94 -10.92 -5.07
C PHE A 80 -7.79 -12.30 -4.47
N ASP A 81 -8.04 -13.33 -5.28
CA ASP A 81 -7.99 -14.71 -4.81
C ASP A 81 -6.59 -15.09 -4.29
N LYS A 82 -5.69 -15.50 -5.17
CA LYS A 82 -4.35 -16.01 -4.78
C LYS A 82 -3.22 -15.28 -5.48
N PHE A 83 -3.51 -14.58 -6.56
CA PHE A 83 -2.51 -14.00 -7.43
C PHE A 83 -3.01 -12.66 -7.96
N PHE A 84 -2.18 -11.64 -7.81
CA PHE A 84 -2.35 -10.35 -8.44
C PHE A 84 -1.15 -10.10 -9.34
N ASN A 85 -1.40 -9.89 -10.63
CA ASN A 85 -0.38 -9.41 -11.55
C ASN A 85 -0.89 -8.22 -12.34
N ILE A 86 -0.15 -7.12 -12.28
CA ILE A 86 -0.52 -5.88 -12.98
C ILE A 86 -0.58 -6.07 -14.50
N THR A 87 0.16 -7.04 -15.06
CA THR A 87 0.11 -7.32 -16.50
C THR A 87 -1.25 -7.84 -16.93
N ASP A 88 -1.99 -8.49 -16.04
CA ASP A 88 -3.31 -9.06 -16.33
C ASP A 88 -4.36 -7.95 -16.54
N LEU A 89 -4.14 -6.76 -15.96
CA LEU A 89 -4.99 -5.59 -16.19
C LEU A 89 -4.73 -4.91 -17.55
N SER A 90 -3.65 -5.26 -18.26
CA SER A 90 -3.31 -4.68 -19.58
C SER A 90 -3.41 -3.15 -19.61
N CYS A 91 -2.68 -2.48 -18.70
CA CYS A 91 -2.54 -1.02 -18.63
C CYS A 91 -1.15 -0.59 -19.13
N PRO A 92 -0.88 -0.58 -20.46
CA PRO A 92 0.48 -0.39 -21.01
C PRO A 92 1.06 1.01 -20.79
N ASN A 93 0.24 1.98 -20.37
CA ASN A 93 0.63 3.36 -20.11
C ASN A 93 0.57 3.73 -18.62
N LEU A 94 0.42 2.74 -17.73
CA LEU A 94 0.34 2.96 -16.30
C LEU A 94 1.64 3.57 -15.77
N ASN A 95 1.52 4.77 -15.19
CA ASN A 95 2.62 5.50 -14.56
C ASN A 95 2.45 5.64 -13.04
N SER A 96 1.23 5.47 -12.51
CA SER A 96 0.94 5.54 -11.09
C SER A 96 -0.01 4.43 -10.67
N LEU A 97 0.41 3.62 -9.69
CA LEU A 97 -0.38 2.53 -9.13
C LEU A 97 -0.51 2.70 -7.62
N HIS A 98 -1.72 2.76 -7.12
CA HIS A 98 -2.02 2.81 -5.69
C HIS A 98 -2.78 1.55 -5.30
N LEU A 99 -2.25 0.79 -4.34
CA LEU A 99 -2.85 -0.39 -3.74
C LEU A 99 -3.06 -0.08 -2.24
N LEU A 100 -4.31 0.04 -1.82
CA LEU A 100 -4.69 0.46 -0.48
C LEU A 100 -5.58 -0.63 0.16
N ASP A 101 -5.31 -1.00 1.41
CA ASP A 101 -6.00 -2.08 2.13
C ASP A 101 -6.21 -3.33 1.27
N PHE A 102 -5.16 -3.67 0.54
CA PHE A 102 -5.22 -4.59 -0.57
C PHE A 102 -4.92 -6.02 -0.12
N ALA A 103 -5.91 -6.91 -0.13
CA ALA A 103 -5.72 -8.30 0.29
C ALA A 103 -5.61 -9.25 -0.91
N VAL A 104 -4.50 -9.99 -0.99
CA VAL A 104 -4.35 -11.17 -1.86
C VAL A 104 -4.39 -12.40 -0.98
N CYS A 105 -5.51 -12.65 -0.32
CA CYS A 105 -5.68 -13.82 0.53
C CYS A 105 -7.12 -14.27 0.39
N GLY A 106 -7.36 -15.44 -0.21
CA GLY A 106 -8.70 -16.01 -0.30
C GLY A 106 -9.42 -15.92 1.05
N ARG A 107 -10.60 -15.27 1.07
CA ARG A 107 -11.44 -14.93 2.24
C ARG A 107 -11.75 -16.08 3.22
N ARG A 108 -11.31 -17.32 2.95
CA ARG A 108 -11.60 -18.50 3.74
C ARG A 108 -10.34 -19.06 4.40
N GLY A 109 -9.82 -18.36 5.41
CA GLY A 109 -9.03 -18.94 6.53
C GLY A 109 -7.89 -19.91 6.21
N GLY A 110 -7.40 -19.96 4.97
CA GLY A 110 -6.43 -20.93 4.50
C GLY A 110 -5.11 -20.23 4.22
N SER A 111 -4.04 -20.72 4.84
CA SER A 111 -2.64 -20.27 4.72
C SER A 111 -2.04 -20.43 3.31
N ARG A 112 -2.72 -19.99 2.26
CA ARG A 112 -2.23 -20.08 0.88
C ARG A 112 -1.96 -18.71 0.28
N GLY A 113 -0.76 -18.19 0.54
CA GLY A 113 0.23 -17.92 -0.50
C GLY A 113 -0.10 -16.80 -1.48
N GLY A 114 -0.69 -15.68 -1.04
CA GLY A 114 -0.96 -14.54 -1.92
C GLY A 114 0.30 -14.00 -2.60
N VAL A 115 0.31 -13.85 -3.92
CA VAL A 115 1.43 -13.22 -4.63
C VAL A 115 0.99 -11.92 -5.29
N VAL A 116 1.73 -10.86 -5.05
CA VAL A 116 1.66 -9.58 -5.76
C VAL A 116 2.87 -9.50 -6.69
N GLU A 117 2.63 -9.51 -7.99
CA GLU A 117 3.64 -9.35 -9.03
C GLU A 117 3.39 -8.06 -9.82
N ILE A 118 4.34 -7.14 -9.76
CA ILE A 118 4.26 -5.86 -10.44
C ILE A 118 5.45 -5.79 -11.40
N SER A 119 5.18 -6.01 -12.69
CA SER A 119 6.12 -5.83 -13.78
C SER A 119 5.60 -4.71 -14.69
N ALA A 120 6.09 -3.49 -14.48
CA ALA A 120 5.58 -2.31 -15.16
C ALA A 120 6.70 -1.34 -15.50
N THR A 121 7.09 -1.31 -16.78
CA THR A 121 8.25 -0.54 -17.25
C THR A 121 8.02 0.96 -17.27
N LYS A 122 6.76 1.43 -17.36
CA LYS A 122 6.42 2.86 -17.33
C LYS A 122 6.00 3.38 -15.96
N LEU A 123 5.96 2.51 -14.95
CA LEU A 123 5.53 2.88 -13.61
C LEU A 123 6.57 3.82 -12.98
N VAL A 124 6.11 5.01 -12.58
CA VAL A 124 6.92 6.06 -11.94
C VAL A 124 6.59 6.17 -10.45
N CYS A 125 5.34 5.92 -10.07
CA CYS A 125 4.86 5.99 -8.69
C CYS A 125 4.13 4.70 -8.31
N LEU A 126 4.52 4.12 -7.17
CA LEU A 126 3.88 2.96 -6.56
C LEU A 126 3.60 3.27 -5.09
N LYS A 127 2.33 3.18 -4.71
CA LYS A 127 1.89 3.23 -3.31
C LYS A 127 1.26 1.91 -2.93
N MET A 128 1.72 1.34 -1.83
CA MET A 128 1.27 0.07 -1.28
C MET A 128 1.01 0.30 0.20
N GLU A 129 -0.25 0.46 0.58
CA GLU A 129 -0.67 0.69 1.96
C GLU A 129 -1.62 -0.43 2.36
N GLY A 130 -1.45 -1.02 3.53
CA GLY A 130 -2.34 -2.10 3.98
C GLY A 130 -2.30 -3.35 3.12
N VAL A 131 -1.23 -3.57 2.35
CA VAL A 131 -1.16 -4.70 1.43
C VAL A 131 -0.90 -6.01 2.18
N GLY A 132 -1.91 -6.88 2.21
CA GLY A 132 -1.84 -8.23 2.77
C GLY A 132 -1.57 -9.28 1.69
N CYS A 133 -0.31 -9.61 1.43
CA CYS A 133 0.11 -10.66 0.49
C CYS A 133 1.36 -11.39 0.99
N ASP A 134 1.56 -12.66 0.62
CA ASP A 134 2.66 -13.56 1.03
C ASP A 134 3.98 -13.39 0.27
N ARG A 135 3.91 -12.89 -0.97
CA ARG A 135 5.09 -12.63 -1.80
C ARG A 135 4.88 -11.34 -2.58
N ILE A 136 5.93 -10.53 -2.63
CA ILE A 136 5.98 -9.35 -3.49
C ILE A 136 7.15 -9.53 -4.46
N LYS A 137 6.85 -9.45 -5.75
CA LYS A 137 7.83 -9.35 -6.82
C LYS A 137 7.64 -8.03 -7.53
N LEU A 138 8.68 -7.20 -7.52
CA LEU A 138 8.62 -5.86 -8.09
C LEU A 138 9.75 -5.66 -9.11
N SER A 139 9.36 -5.45 -10.35
CA SER A 139 10.23 -5.07 -11.47
C SER A 139 9.66 -3.81 -12.13
N ALA A 140 10.21 -2.66 -11.78
CA ALA A 140 9.73 -1.37 -12.26
C ALA A 140 10.94 -0.44 -12.45
N VAL A 141 11.59 -0.58 -13.61
CA VAL A 141 12.89 0.06 -13.89
C VAL A 141 12.84 1.59 -13.82
N ASN A 142 11.69 2.21 -14.12
CA ASN A 142 11.49 3.65 -14.12
C ASN A 142 10.83 4.18 -12.83
N LEU A 143 10.68 3.34 -11.79
CA LEU A 143 10.03 3.73 -10.55
C LEU A 143 10.88 4.76 -9.81
N GLN A 144 10.29 5.92 -9.53
CA GLN A 144 10.95 7.04 -8.84
C GLN A 144 10.41 7.22 -7.42
N VAL A 145 9.12 6.97 -7.22
CA VAL A 145 8.44 7.12 -5.93
C VAL A 145 7.88 5.77 -5.48
N PHE A 146 8.29 5.33 -4.29
CA PHE A 146 7.79 4.10 -3.67
C PHE A 146 7.35 4.36 -2.24
N LEU A 147 6.07 4.15 -1.96
CA LEU A 147 5.52 4.17 -0.61
C LEU A 147 5.05 2.76 -0.27
N PHE A 148 5.55 2.25 0.85
CA PHE A 148 5.17 0.97 1.41
C PHE A 148 4.79 1.14 2.88
N SER A 149 3.54 0.82 3.20
CA SER A 149 2.99 0.83 4.54
C SER A 149 2.23 -0.48 4.78
N ASN A 150 2.50 -1.18 5.88
CA ASN A 150 1.66 -2.32 6.27
C ASN A 150 0.53 -1.85 7.19
N ALA A 151 -0.68 -2.38 7.02
CA ALA A 151 -1.77 -2.10 7.95
C ALA A 151 -1.84 -3.21 9.00
N GLY A 152 -1.89 -2.83 10.27
CA GLY A 152 -2.35 -3.68 11.37
C GLY A 152 -1.29 -4.27 12.32
N GLU A 153 -1.79 -4.93 13.36
CA GLU A 153 -1.02 -5.58 14.45
C GLU A 153 -0.30 -6.86 14.01
N THR A 154 -0.69 -7.44 12.87
CA THR A 154 0.04 -8.55 12.27
C THR A 154 1.27 -7.96 11.58
N GLY A 155 2.44 -8.19 12.16
CA GLY A 155 3.73 -7.68 11.67
C GLY A 155 3.96 -7.88 10.18
N ILE A 156 5.00 -7.23 9.68
CA ILE A 156 5.40 -7.18 8.26
C ILE A 156 5.36 -8.57 7.60
N THR A 157 5.56 -9.67 8.34
CA THR A 157 6.01 -10.91 7.72
C THR A 157 5.56 -12.28 8.26
N ARG A 158 4.27 -12.47 8.57
CA ARG A 158 3.71 -13.79 8.19
C ARG A 158 3.76 -14.00 6.67
N ARG A 159 3.99 -12.93 5.90
CA ARG A 159 3.65 -12.83 4.50
C ARG A 159 4.72 -12.17 3.59
N MET A 160 5.99 -12.08 3.97
CA MET A 160 7.04 -11.87 2.94
C MET A 160 7.83 -13.17 2.79
N SER A 161 7.75 -13.82 1.64
CA SER A 161 8.53 -15.01 1.31
C SER A 161 9.98 -14.66 0.98
N ASP A 162 10.86 -15.67 1.03
CA ASP A 162 12.26 -15.54 0.65
C ASP A 162 12.52 -15.01 -0.76
N ASP A 163 11.52 -15.11 -1.64
CA ASP A 163 11.55 -14.66 -3.03
C ASP A 163 11.38 -13.14 -3.21
N PHE A 164 11.43 -12.36 -2.12
CA PHE A 164 11.36 -10.90 -2.20
C PHE A 164 12.51 -10.33 -3.04
N ARG A 165 12.18 -9.78 -4.21
CA ARG A 165 13.12 -9.19 -5.17
C ARG A 165 12.60 -7.84 -5.64
N MET A 166 13.44 -6.83 -5.47
CA MET A 166 13.22 -5.47 -5.95
C MET A 166 14.36 -5.09 -6.88
N ASP A 167 14.02 -4.74 -8.12
CA ASP A 167 14.95 -4.12 -9.06
C ASP A 167 14.43 -2.73 -9.41
N LEU A 168 14.95 -1.72 -8.70
CA LEU A 168 14.48 -0.33 -8.69
C LEU A 168 15.66 0.63 -8.94
N PRO A 169 16.24 0.67 -10.15
CA PRO A 169 17.43 1.46 -10.45
C PRO A 169 17.21 2.97 -10.39
N CYS A 170 16.01 3.46 -10.74
CA CYS A 170 15.68 4.89 -10.81
C CYS A 170 15.03 5.46 -9.53
N LEU A 171 15.04 4.71 -8.43
CA LEU A 171 14.31 5.06 -7.22
C LEU A 171 14.87 6.33 -6.57
N GLN A 172 14.03 7.34 -6.36
CA GLN A 172 14.44 8.64 -5.80
C GLN A 172 13.87 8.87 -4.40
N SER A 173 12.57 8.67 -4.22
CA SER A 173 11.86 8.91 -2.96
C SER A 173 11.22 7.64 -2.46
N VAL A 174 11.55 7.27 -1.22
CA VAL A 174 11.07 6.05 -0.58
C VAL A 174 10.49 6.36 0.78
N GLU A 175 9.32 5.81 1.03
CA GLU A 175 8.68 5.82 2.34
C GLU A 175 8.33 4.38 2.74
N VAL A 176 8.86 3.93 3.87
CA VAL A 176 8.64 2.58 4.41
C VAL A 176 8.16 2.70 5.85
N LEU A 177 6.84 2.58 6.04
CA LEU A 177 6.15 2.69 7.32
C LEU A 177 5.75 1.30 7.78
N LEU A 178 6.48 0.76 8.74
CA LEU A 178 6.21 -0.58 9.23
C LEU A 178 5.70 -0.50 10.65
N TYR A 179 4.49 -1.04 10.86
CA TYR A 179 3.78 -1.08 12.13
C TYR A 179 3.70 -2.52 12.64
N GLY A 180 3.78 -2.68 13.96
CA GLY A 180 3.72 -3.98 14.63
C GLY A 180 5.09 -4.58 14.93
N SER A 181 5.10 -5.78 15.52
CA SER A 181 6.33 -6.49 15.88
C SER A 181 6.99 -7.10 14.66
N CYS A 182 8.28 -6.79 14.46
CA CYS A 182 9.11 -7.34 13.38
C CYS A 182 10.08 -8.44 13.87
N HIS A 183 9.88 -8.95 15.09
CA HIS A 183 10.76 -9.98 15.67
C HIS A 183 10.72 -11.28 14.88
N GLY A 184 11.89 -11.83 14.54
CA GLY A 184 12.02 -13.04 13.72
C GLY A 184 11.88 -12.79 12.21
N GLU A 185 11.82 -11.52 11.78
CA GLU A 185 11.64 -11.10 10.38
C GLU A 185 12.85 -10.31 9.86
N GLU A 186 13.98 -10.43 10.54
CA GLU A 186 15.14 -9.58 10.35
C GLU A 186 15.73 -9.72 8.94
N ASP A 187 15.82 -10.93 8.40
CA ASP A 187 16.34 -11.15 7.05
C ASP A 187 15.48 -10.48 5.98
N LYS A 188 14.17 -10.43 6.19
CA LYS A 188 13.20 -9.86 5.24
C LYS A 188 13.23 -8.35 5.29
N LEU A 189 13.34 -7.79 6.49
CA LEU A 189 13.64 -6.38 6.69
C LEU A 189 14.95 -5.97 6.01
N MET A 190 16.01 -6.76 6.14
CA MET A 190 17.27 -6.49 5.45
C MET A 190 17.09 -6.54 3.93
N LYS A 191 16.40 -7.56 3.38
CA LYS A 191 16.07 -7.63 1.94
C LYS A 191 15.32 -6.38 1.46
N LEU A 192 14.36 -5.90 2.24
CA LEU A 192 13.63 -4.66 1.96
C LEU A 192 14.57 -3.45 1.89
N LEU A 193 15.41 -3.23 2.92
CA LEU A 193 16.37 -2.11 2.95
C LEU A 193 17.37 -2.14 1.78
N TYR A 194 17.88 -3.32 1.40
CA TYR A 194 18.76 -3.47 0.24
C TYR A 194 18.04 -3.32 -1.11
N GLY A 195 16.74 -3.59 -1.15
CA GLY A 195 15.90 -3.40 -2.33
C GLY A 195 15.70 -1.92 -2.70
N ILE A 196 15.74 -1.04 -1.70
CA ILE A 196 15.55 0.41 -1.84
C ILE A 196 16.88 1.20 -1.83
N ARG A 197 18.00 0.53 -2.09
CA ARG A 197 19.37 1.07 -1.99
C ARG A 197 19.65 2.36 -2.76
N ASN A 198 18.93 2.59 -3.86
CA ASN A 198 19.16 3.75 -4.74
C ASN A 198 18.48 5.03 -4.26
N ALA A 199 17.68 4.97 -3.19
CA ALA A 199 16.90 6.10 -2.69
C ALA A 199 17.76 7.33 -2.39
N ALA A 200 17.32 8.49 -2.87
CA ALA A 200 17.89 9.80 -2.54
C ALA A 200 17.20 10.45 -1.34
N SER A 201 15.91 10.15 -1.13
CA SER A 201 15.12 10.54 0.03
C SER A 201 14.50 9.32 0.66
N LEU A 202 14.73 9.12 1.96
CA LEU A 202 14.24 7.96 2.71
C LEU A 202 13.44 8.41 3.93
N LYS A 203 12.18 7.99 4.04
CA LYS A 203 11.34 8.12 5.23
C LYS A 203 11.06 6.74 5.81
N VAL A 204 11.45 6.50 7.07
CA VAL A 204 11.32 5.18 7.72
C VAL A 204 10.93 5.27 9.18
N ASN A 205 10.16 4.29 9.63
CA ASN A 205 9.88 4.09 11.05
C ASN A 205 11.12 3.52 11.76
N VAL A 206 11.41 4.03 12.97
CA VAL A 206 12.55 3.60 13.80
C VAL A 206 12.38 2.22 14.45
N PRO A 207 11.21 1.79 14.94
CA PRO A 207 11.05 0.50 15.62
C PRO A 207 11.55 -0.73 14.84
N PRO A 208 11.27 -0.90 13.53
CA PRO A 208 11.83 -2.01 12.74
C PRO A 208 13.37 -1.99 12.70
N LEU A 209 13.97 -0.80 12.64
CA LEU A 209 15.41 -0.63 12.65
C LEU A 209 16.03 -0.97 14.01
N GLU A 210 15.32 -0.70 15.11
CA GLU A 210 15.75 -1.15 16.44
C GLU A 210 15.83 -2.67 16.57
N VAL A 211 14.89 -3.39 15.95
CA VAL A 211 14.90 -4.87 15.93
C VAL A 211 16.18 -5.35 15.25
N LEU A 212 16.50 -4.81 14.06
CA LEU A 212 17.74 -5.13 13.34
C LEU A 212 19.00 -4.75 14.13
N TYR A 213 18.98 -3.61 14.81
CA TYR A 213 20.11 -3.13 15.61
C TYR A 213 20.37 -4.03 16.83
N LYS A 214 19.31 -4.41 17.55
CA LYS A 214 19.39 -5.32 18.71
C LYS A 214 19.84 -6.72 18.30
N ALA A 215 19.46 -7.18 17.11
CA ALA A 215 19.96 -8.41 16.50
C ALA A 215 21.42 -8.33 16.01
N GLY A 216 22.06 -7.15 16.08
CA GLY A 216 23.45 -6.94 15.65
C GLY A 216 23.64 -6.84 14.13
N LEU A 217 22.57 -6.95 13.33
CA LEU A 217 22.65 -7.03 11.87
C LEU A 217 23.10 -5.71 11.22
N LEU A 218 22.82 -4.58 11.86
CA LEU A 218 23.26 -3.27 11.38
C LEU A 218 24.73 -2.97 11.73
N LYS A 219 25.35 -3.69 12.67
CA LYS A 219 26.73 -3.43 13.10
C LYS A 219 27.76 -4.02 12.15
N HIS A 220 27.40 -5.10 11.45
CA HIS A 220 28.32 -5.88 10.62
C HIS A 220 28.12 -5.69 9.12
N LYS A 221 27.05 -5.00 8.71
CA LYS A 221 26.72 -4.79 7.30
C LYS A 221 26.97 -3.35 6.90
N THR A 222 27.43 -3.18 5.66
CA THR A 222 27.55 -1.87 5.04
C THR A 222 26.16 -1.36 4.68
N SER A 223 25.95 -0.08 4.94
CA SER A 223 24.72 0.59 4.53
C SER A 223 24.58 0.61 3.02
N PRO A 224 23.37 0.33 2.49
CA PRO A 224 23.14 0.28 1.05
C PRO A 224 22.97 1.66 0.39
N TYR A 225 22.90 2.76 1.15
CA TYR A 225 22.37 4.03 0.66
C TYR A 225 23.44 4.99 0.09
N SER A 226 23.99 4.66 -1.09
CA SER A 226 25.03 5.46 -1.75
C SER A 226 24.56 6.79 -2.36
N ASN A 227 23.26 7.04 -2.43
CA ASN A 227 22.68 8.23 -3.06
C ASN A 227 21.89 9.11 -2.08
N LEU A 228 21.90 8.78 -0.79
CA LEU A 228 21.04 9.42 0.20
C LEU A 228 21.41 10.89 0.39
N LYS A 229 20.40 11.76 0.34
CA LYS A 229 20.48 13.21 0.53
C LYS A 229 19.52 13.72 1.62
N SER A 230 18.41 13.03 1.82
CA SER A 230 17.42 13.35 2.85
C SER A 230 17.01 12.08 3.59
N LEU A 231 16.99 12.15 4.92
CA LEU A 231 16.61 11.07 5.80
C LEU A 231 15.59 11.58 6.82
N LYS A 232 14.40 10.99 6.80
CA LYS A 232 13.33 11.27 7.76
C LYS A 232 13.06 10.04 8.61
N LEU A 233 13.22 10.17 9.92
CA LEU A 233 13.04 9.09 10.89
C LEU A 233 11.78 9.36 11.71
N LEU A 234 10.85 8.42 11.67
CA LEU A 234 9.63 8.48 12.47
C LEU A 234 9.81 7.65 13.74
N VAL A 235 9.66 8.32 14.88
CA VAL A 235 9.75 7.70 16.20
C VAL A 235 8.34 7.52 16.76
N GLU A 236 8.05 6.31 17.24
CA GLU A 236 6.78 6.03 17.90
C GLU A 236 6.65 6.82 19.20
N LYS A 237 5.51 7.47 19.37
CA LYS A 237 5.15 8.12 20.63
C LYS A 237 4.95 7.06 21.70
N ARG A 238 5.86 7.00 22.68
CA ARG A 238 5.66 6.12 23.84
C ARG A 238 4.46 6.62 24.64
N ASN A 239 3.47 5.76 24.87
CA ASN A 239 2.31 5.99 25.74
C ASN A 239 2.68 6.10 27.24
N GLY A 240 3.87 6.62 27.57
CA GLY A 240 4.28 6.94 28.94
C GLY A 240 3.49 8.14 29.43
N GLY A 241 2.59 7.94 30.39
CA GLY A 241 1.67 8.96 30.89
C GLY A 241 2.34 10.30 31.19
N ARG A 242 1.67 11.40 30.78
CA ARG A 242 1.81 12.87 30.98
C ARG A 242 3.12 13.53 31.48
N ARG A 243 4.10 12.84 32.06
CA ARG A 243 5.25 13.44 32.76
C ARG A 243 6.59 13.27 32.07
N ASN A 244 6.72 12.40 31.08
CA ASN A 244 7.95 12.28 30.30
C ASN A 244 7.72 12.70 28.85
N LYS A 245 7.87 14.00 28.56
CA LYS A 245 8.29 14.49 27.23
C LYS A 245 9.71 13.99 26.99
N GLY A 246 9.85 12.67 26.81
CA GLY A 246 11.12 12.04 26.49
C GLY A 246 11.59 12.57 25.15
N ARG A 247 12.87 12.91 25.06
CA ARG A 247 13.51 13.25 23.78
C ARG A 247 13.25 12.13 22.77
N LEU A 248 12.90 12.48 21.54
CA LEU A 248 12.91 11.54 20.41
C LEU A 248 14.31 10.96 20.31
N ASN A 249 14.47 9.73 20.77
CA ASN A 249 15.79 9.11 20.88
C ASN A 249 15.90 8.02 19.82
N VAL A 250 16.72 8.28 18.80
CA VAL A 250 17.13 7.29 17.83
C VAL A 250 18.51 6.78 18.26
N PRO A 251 18.70 5.47 18.48
CA PRO A 251 20.01 4.92 18.77
C PRO A 251 21.07 5.34 17.74
N ASP A 252 22.22 5.85 18.21
CA ASP A 252 23.29 6.33 17.34
C ASP A 252 23.74 5.29 16.32
N GLY A 253 23.77 4.01 16.70
CA GLY A 253 24.13 2.92 15.79
C GLY A 253 23.21 2.78 14.58
N ILE A 254 21.92 3.11 14.70
CA ILE A 254 20.98 3.13 13.57
C ILE A 254 21.30 4.30 12.65
N ARG A 255 21.51 5.49 13.22
CA ARG A 255 21.86 6.70 12.46
C ARG A 255 23.18 6.53 11.72
N ILE A 256 24.21 6.03 12.41
CA ILE A 256 25.53 5.74 11.85
C ILE A 256 25.40 4.73 10.70
N TYR A 257 24.65 3.63 10.92
CA TYR A 257 24.40 2.67 9.85
C TYR A 257 23.79 3.36 8.64
N LEU A 258 22.60 3.98 8.75
CA LEU A 258 21.91 4.59 7.60
C LEU A 258 22.80 5.58 6.82
N LEU A 259 23.57 6.40 7.53
CA LEU A 259 24.43 7.41 6.92
C LEU A 259 25.77 6.89 6.39
N SER A 260 26.28 5.76 6.89
CA SER A 260 27.62 5.24 6.53
C SER A 260 27.80 4.89 5.05
N GLY A 261 26.70 4.73 4.32
CA GLY A 261 26.70 4.46 2.88
C GLY A 261 26.70 5.74 2.04
N ALA A 262 26.28 6.88 2.60
CA ALA A 262 26.16 8.13 1.88
C ALA A 262 27.55 8.71 1.56
N PRO A 263 27.73 9.32 0.37
CA PRO A 263 29.03 9.84 -0.06
C PRO A 263 29.48 11.04 0.76
N ASN A 264 28.53 11.80 1.30
CA ASN A 264 28.78 12.90 2.21
C ASN A 264 27.75 12.90 3.35
N PRO A 265 27.97 12.09 4.40
CA PRO A 265 27.06 11.92 5.53
C PRO A 265 26.69 13.23 6.24
N GLU A 266 27.60 14.21 6.24
CA GLU A 266 27.43 15.50 6.91
C GLU A 266 26.44 16.42 6.18
N THR A 267 26.20 16.17 4.88
CA THR A 267 25.27 16.95 4.06
C THR A 267 23.87 16.35 3.98
N VAL A 268 23.64 15.17 4.56
CA VAL A 268 22.33 14.56 4.58
C VAL A 268 21.43 15.35 5.52
N ASP A 269 20.31 15.84 5.01
CA ASP A 269 19.29 16.48 5.84
C ASP A 269 18.59 15.41 6.68
N ILE A 270 18.63 15.55 8.02
CA ILE A 270 18.10 14.58 8.95
C ILE A 270 16.95 15.21 9.73
N ILE A 271 15.77 14.67 9.52
CA ILE A 271 14.56 15.08 10.21
C ILE A 271 14.10 13.92 11.10
N ILE A 272 13.89 14.20 12.39
CA ILE A 272 13.32 13.24 13.34
C ILE A 272 11.96 13.79 13.78
N GLU A 273 10.91 13.01 13.54
CA GLU A 273 9.53 13.41 13.83
C GLU A 273 8.82 12.36 14.69
N GLU A 274 7.80 12.80 15.43
CA GLU A 274 6.84 11.90 16.05
C GLU A 274 5.92 11.33 14.97
N ASP A 275 5.65 10.04 15.06
CA ASP A 275 4.62 9.38 14.26
C ASP A 275 3.22 9.76 14.81
N GLU A 276 2.57 10.74 14.17
CA GLU A 276 1.25 11.24 14.59
C GLU A 276 0.12 10.29 14.17
N ASP A 277 0.26 9.63 13.02
CA ASP A 277 -0.78 8.83 12.34
C ASP A 277 -1.22 7.61 13.17
N ARG A 278 -0.32 7.05 13.98
CA ARG A 278 -0.63 5.87 14.80
C ARG A 278 -1.60 6.16 15.96
N THR A 279 -1.75 7.42 16.35
CA THR A 279 -2.62 7.80 17.46
C THR A 279 -4.11 7.59 17.10
N GLU A 280 -4.48 7.75 15.83
CA GLU A 280 -5.87 7.61 15.38
C GLU A 280 -6.28 6.13 15.21
N LEU A 281 -5.38 5.29 14.69
CA LEU A 281 -5.64 3.86 14.50
C LEU A 281 -5.87 3.10 15.81
N LEU A 282 -5.23 3.50 16.91
CA LEU A 282 -5.42 2.88 18.23
C LEU A 282 -6.67 3.40 18.97
N LEU A 283 -7.16 4.60 18.62
CA LEU A 283 -8.33 5.21 19.27
C LEU A 283 -9.65 4.81 18.61
N GLY A 284 -9.64 4.32 17.36
CA GLY A 284 -10.81 3.81 16.66
C GLY A 284 -11.32 2.42 17.11
N GLY A 285 -10.58 1.70 17.96
CA GLY A 285 -10.90 0.33 18.39
C GLY A 285 -11.82 0.21 19.62
N ASN A 286 -12.16 1.30 20.30
CA ASN A 286 -13.04 1.31 21.47
C ASN A 286 -14.43 1.83 21.12
N GLY A 287 -15.13 1.13 20.22
CA GLY A 287 -16.59 1.24 20.16
C GLY A 287 -17.20 0.67 21.44
N PRO A 288 -18.29 1.25 21.98
CA PRO A 288 -18.96 0.72 23.15
C PRO A 288 -19.42 -0.71 22.86
N ARG A 289 -19.06 -1.65 23.75
CA ARG A 289 -19.67 -2.97 23.81
C ARG A 289 -21.11 -2.80 24.29
N ASP A 290 -22.01 -2.45 23.37
CA ASP A 290 -23.42 -2.44 23.65
C ASP A 290 -23.93 -3.88 23.69
N ASN A 291 -24.36 -4.27 24.88
CA ASN A 291 -25.13 -5.47 25.16
C ASN A 291 -26.29 -5.58 24.17
N ILE A 292 -26.38 -6.72 23.50
CA ILE A 292 -27.53 -7.10 22.66
C ILE A 292 -28.73 -7.29 23.59
N GLY A 293 -29.50 -6.21 23.75
CA GLY A 293 -30.89 -6.21 24.16
C GLY A 293 -31.74 -5.96 22.92
N SER A 294 -32.48 -6.98 22.52
CA SER A 294 -33.46 -6.98 21.43
C SER A 294 -34.47 -5.83 21.53
N ALA A 295 -34.52 -4.97 20.52
CA ALA A 295 -35.72 -4.23 20.12
C ALA A 295 -35.61 -3.78 18.66
N SER A 296 -36.57 -4.26 17.87
CA SER A 296 -36.89 -3.80 16.53
C SER A 296 -37.15 -2.29 16.50
N ASN A 297 -36.54 -1.56 15.56
CA ASN A 297 -37.18 -0.40 14.94
C ASN A 297 -36.58 -0.14 13.55
N GLN A 298 -37.46 -0.22 12.56
CA GLN A 298 -37.23 0.24 11.19
C GLN A 298 -37.08 1.76 11.22
N SER A 299 -35.99 2.29 10.67
CA SER A 299 -35.96 3.67 10.20
C SER A 299 -35.32 3.70 8.82
N SER A 300 -36.10 4.19 7.85
CA SER A 300 -35.70 4.44 6.48
C SER A 300 -34.76 5.64 6.45
N PHE A 301 -33.51 5.44 6.06
CA PHE A 301 -32.60 6.53 5.68
C PHE A 301 -32.31 6.45 4.19
N GLY A 302 -32.53 7.57 3.52
CA GLY A 302 -32.43 7.73 2.07
C GLY A 302 -31.03 7.41 1.54
N HIS A 303 -31.01 6.68 0.43
CA HIS A 303 -29.81 6.35 -0.34
C HIS A 303 -29.27 7.60 -1.05
N HIS A 304 -28.17 8.18 -0.57
CA HIS A 304 -27.35 9.06 -1.37
C HIS A 304 -26.15 8.29 -1.93
N LEU A 305 -26.22 7.94 -3.22
CA LEU A 305 -25.12 7.39 -4.01
C LEU A 305 -24.32 8.53 -4.66
N MET A 306 -23.00 8.43 -4.63
CA MET A 306 -22.07 9.28 -5.41
C MET A 306 -21.25 8.39 -6.34
N ALA A 307 -21.79 8.04 -7.51
CA ALA A 307 -20.94 7.71 -8.66
C ALA A 307 -20.55 9.04 -9.30
N SER A 308 -19.33 9.51 -9.05
CA SER A 308 -18.87 10.77 -9.63
C SER A 308 -18.24 10.50 -10.99
N VAL A 309 -18.79 11.14 -12.02
CA VAL A 309 -18.23 11.19 -13.37
C VAL A 309 -17.79 12.63 -13.57
N ILE A 310 -16.47 12.86 -13.66
CA ILE A 310 -15.87 14.18 -13.91
C ILE A 310 -15.08 14.12 -15.22
#